data_AF-A0A7Y9DQU8-F1
#
_entry.id   AF-A0A7Y9DQU8-F1
#
_cell.length_a   1.000
_cell.length_b   1.000
_cell.length_c   1.000
_cell.angle_alpha   90.00
_cell.angle_beta   90.00
_cell.angle_gamma   90.00
#
_symmetry.space_group_name_H-M   'P 1'
#
loop_
_entity.id
_entity.type
_entity.pdbx_description
1 polymer ?
#
loop_
_entity_poly.entity_id
_entity_poly.type
_entity_poly.pdbx_seq_one_letter_code
_entity_poly.pdbx_strand_id
1 'polypeptide(L)' 'MRKLGSVLSAQEPSLYAHFPGSRTDLVTQSLAWHAHRFAQDLLPELNSVESAEGRWDGVVRTHFRRQLALPGSDL' A
#
# COMPACT_ATOMS: atom_id res chain seq x y z
N MET A 1 13.01 8.32 11.48
CA MET A 1 12.57 7.44 12.58
C MET A 1 11.99 8.24 13.73
N ARG A 2 12.74 9.17 14.35
CA ARG A 2 12.23 10.13 15.35
C ARG A 2 10.83 10.71 15.14
N LYS A 3 10.54 11.35 13.99
CA LYS A 3 9.21 11.93 13.67
C LYS A 3 8.10 10.86 13.61
N LEU A 4 8.45 9.66 13.17
CA LEU A 4 7.49 8.56 13.16
C LEU A 4 7.24 8.05 14.59
N GLY A 5 8.29 7.93 15.41
CA GLY A 5 8.17 7.60 16.83
C GLY A 5 7.28 8.57 17.58
N SER A 6 7.41 9.88 17.32
CA SER A 6 6.53 10.88 17.95
C SER A 6 5.06 10.75 17.51
N VAL A 7 4.80 10.42 16.24
CA VAL A 7 3.43 10.23 15.74
C VAL A 7 2.80 8.95 16.29
N LEU A 8 3.60 7.87 16.37
CA LEU A 8 3.14 6.56 16.85
C LEU A 8 3.20 6.41 18.38
N SER A 9 3.63 7.44 19.11
CA SER A 9 3.95 7.36 20.54
C SER A 9 4.89 6.18 20.88
N ALA A 10 5.81 5.86 19.97
CA ALA A 10 6.74 4.75 20.07
C ALA A 10 8.15 5.25 20.39
N GLN A 11 8.86 4.52 21.25
CA GLN A 11 10.26 4.81 21.56
C GLN A 11 11.12 4.56 20.31
N GLU A 12 12.01 5.50 19.99
CA GLU A 12 12.84 5.42 18.78
C GLU A 12 13.70 4.13 18.70
N PRO A 13 14.30 3.62 19.80
CA PRO A 13 15.01 2.34 19.79
C PRO A 13 14.11 1.14 19.41
N SER A 14 12.83 1.15 19.81
CA SER A 14 11.89 0.10 19.44
C SER A 14 11.61 0.08 17.94
N LEU A 15 11.55 1.25 17.29
CA LEU A 15 11.38 1.31 15.84
C LEU A 15 12.60 0.74 15.10
N TYR A 16 13.82 0.98 15.58
CA TYR A 16 15.02 0.36 14.99
C TYR A 16 15.09 -1.15 15.21
N ALA A 17 14.53 -1.66 16.31
CA ALA A 17 14.44 -3.11 16.53
C ALA A 17 13.52 -3.79 15.50
N HIS A 18 12.44 -3.12 15.09
CA HIS A 18 11.52 -3.62 14.05
C HIS A 18 11.99 -3.32 12.61
N PHE A 19 12.77 -2.26 12.42
CA PHE A 19 13.31 -1.84 11.13
C PHE A 19 14.84 -1.64 11.24
N PRO A 20 15.63 -2.73 11.22
CA PRO A 20 17.09 -2.67 11.41
C PRO A 20 17.79 -1.88 10.29
N GLY A 21 17.28 -1.95 9.06
CA GLY A 21 17.68 -1.12 7.92
C GLY A 21 17.12 0.31 7.96
N SER A 22 16.56 0.71 9.10
CA SER A 22 16.06 2.05 9.41
C SER A 22 14.92 2.51 8.48
N ARG A 23 15.09 3.64 7.78
CA ARG A 23 14.10 4.21 6.89
C ARG A 23 13.87 3.34 5.64
N THR A 24 14.91 2.68 5.15
CA THR A 24 14.82 1.88 3.92
C THR A 24 13.87 0.71 4.10
N ASP A 25 14.01 -0.06 5.18
CA ASP A 25 13.10 -1.17 5.50
C ASP A 25 11.66 -0.68 5.64
N LEU A 26 11.47 0.47 6.30
CA LEU A 26 10.14 1.04 6.46
C LEU A 26 9.50 1.40 5.11
N VAL A 27 10.25 2.03 4.20
CA VAL A 27 9.77 2.36 2.86
C VAL A 27 9.46 1.11 2.07
N THR A 28 10.36 0.12 2.08
CA THR A 28 10.17 -1.17 1.39
C THR A 28 8.92 -1.89 1.89
N GLN A 29 8.73 -1.99 3.21
CA GLN A 29 7.55 -2.62 3.79
C GLN A 29 6.27 -1.83 3.51
N SER A 30 6.35 -0.49 3.51
CA SER A 30 5.20 0.36 3.18
C SER A 30 4.77 0.18 1.71
N LEU A 31 5.73 0.10 0.78
CA LEU A 31 5.47 -0.16 -0.64
C LEU A 31 4.91 -1.56 -0.86
N ALA A 32 5.50 -2.57 -0.22
CA ALA A 32 5.01 -3.95 -0.28
C ALA A 32 3.59 -4.06 0.26
N TRP A 33 3.30 -3.41 1.39
CA TRP A 33 1.95 -3.34 1.97
C TRP A 33 0.97 -2.64 1.03
N HIS A 34 1.37 -1.52 0.41
CA HIS A 34 0.53 -0.81 -0.55
C HIS A 34 0.17 -1.70 -1.75
N ALA A 35 1.17 -2.34 -2.37
CA ALA A 35 0.98 -3.24 -3.49
C ALA A 35 0.15 -4.48 -3.11
N HIS A 36 0.40 -5.07 -1.94
CA HIS A 36 -0.37 -6.20 -1.43
C HIS A 36 -1.84 -5.84 -1.27
N ARG A 37 -2.14 -4.70 -0.63
CA ARG A 37 -3.51 -4.22 -0.54
C ARG A 37 -4.10 -4.02 -1.92
N PHE A 38 -3.36 -3.47 -2.89
CA PHE A 38 -3.88 -3.27 -4.26
C PHE A 38 -4.29 -4.58 -4.89
N ALA A 39 -3.45 -5.60 -4.79
CA ALA A 39 -3.77 -6.94 -5.26
C ALA A 39 -5.01 -7.52 -4.57
N GLN A 40 -5.18 -7.32 -3.26
CA GLN A 40 -6.37 -7.79 -2.53
C GLN A 40 -7.67 -7.20 -3.05
N ASP A 41 -7.68 -5.92 -3.47
CA ASP A 41 -8.87 -5.28 -4.05
C ASP A 41 -9.06 -5.65 -5.53
N LEU A 42 -7.95 -5.83 -6.26
CA LEU A 42 -7.96 -6.06 -7.71
C LEU A 42 -8.33 -7.51 -8.07
N LEU A 43 -7.78 -8.50 -7.36
CA LEU A 43 -7.95 -9.91 -7.69
C LEU A 43 -9.42 -10.34 -7.75
N PRO A 44 -10.32 -9.93 -6.83
CA PRO A 44 -11.74 -10.22 -6.95
C PRO A 44 -12.37 -9.66 -8.22
N GLU A 45 -12.03 -8.43 -8.63
CA GLU A 45 -12.56 -7.85 -9.88
C GLU A 45 -12.04 -8.62 -11.11
N LEU A 46 -10.76 -8.96 -11.15
CA LEU A 46 -10.19 -9.73 -12.27
C LEU A 46 -10.77 -11.15 -12.36
N ASN A 47 -11.05 -11.77 -11.23
CA ASN A 47 -11.67 -13.11 -11.18
C ASN A 47 -13.15 -13.09 -11.53
N SER A 48 -13.80 -11.92 -11.52
CA SER A 48 -15.21 -11.78 -11.88
C SER A 48 -15.45 -11.63 -13.39
N VAL A 49 -14.39 -11.48 -14.20
CA VAL A 49 -14.49 -11.24 -15.65
C VAL A 49 -13.55 -12.14 -16.45
N GLU A 50 -14.09 -12.74 -17.52
CA GLU A 50 -13.35 -13.67 -18.39
C GLU A 50 -12.69 -12.97 -19.58
N SER A 51 -13.24 -11.84 -20.05
CA SER A 51 -12.69 -11.11 -21.20
C SER A 51 -11.49 -10.24 -20.82
N ALA A 52 -10.59 -10.05 -21.78
CA ALA A 52 -9.42 -9.20 -21.60
C ALA A 52 -9.80 -7.73 -21.39
N GLU A 53 -10.79 -7.20 -22.13
CA GLU A 53 -11.25 -5.81 -21.93
C GLU A 53 -11.86 -5.62 -20.55
N GLY A 54 -12.71 -6.56 -20.10
CA GLY A 54 -13.35 -6.44 -18.79
C GLY A 54 -12.37 -6.53 -17.62
N ARG A 55 -11.28 -7.31 -17.78
CA ARG A 55 -10.17 -7.30 -16.83
C ARG A 55 -9.44 -5.96 -16.80
N TRP A 56 -9.17 -5.36 -17.95
CA TRP A 56 -8.55 -4.03 -18.02
C TRP A 56 -9.42 -2.96 -17.34
N ASP A 57 -10.73 -2.96 -17.62
CA ASP A 57 -11.68 -2.06 -16.98
C ASP A 57 -11.69 -2.25 -15.45
N GLY A 58 -11.57 -3.48 -14.97
CA GLY A 58 -11.42 -3.80 -13.55
C GLY A 58 -10.17 -3.18 -12.92
N VAL A 59 -9.02 -3.21 -13.62
CA VAL A 59 -7.78 -2.54 -13.19
C VAL A 59 -8.00 -1.03 -13.05
N VAL A 60 -8.52 -0.39 -14.09
CA VAL A 60 -8.73 1.06 -14.12
C VAL A 60 -9.68 1.49 -13.01
N ARG A 61 -10.80 0.78 -12.85
CA ARG A 61 -11.81 1.07 -11.82
C ARG A 61 -11.25 0.94 -10.41
N THR A 62 -10.49 -0.14 -10.15
CA THR A 62 -9.87 -0.38 -8.84
C THR A 62 -8.86 0.71 -8.51
N HIS A 63 -8.00 1.06 -9.46
CA HIS A 63 -7.04 2.14 -9.31
C HIS A 63 -7.73 3.49 -9.04
N PHE A 64 -8.74 3.83 -9.83
CA PHE A 64 -9.46 5.10 -9.70
C PHE A 64 -10.19 5.22 -8.35
N ARG A 65 -10.91 4.18 -7.91
CA ARG A 65 -11.59 4.18 -6.60
C ARG A 65 -10.62 4.42 -5.45
N ARG A 66 -9.42 3.84 -5.52
CA ARG A 66 -8.38 4.04 -4.50
C ARG A 66 -7.86 5.46 -4.47
N GLN A 67 -7.58 6.04 -5.63
CA GLN A 67 -7.14 7.42 -5.75
C GLN A 67 -8.18 8.41 -5.17
N LEU A 68 -9.48 8.14 -5.37
CA LEU A 68 -10.54 8.93 -4.76
C LEU A 68 -10.68 8.73 -3.24
N ALA A 69 -10.47 7.52 -2.74
CA ALA A 69 -10.63 7.19 -1.31
C ALA A 69 -9.43 7.63 -0.45
N LEU A 70 -8.24 7.72 -1.05
CA LEU A 70 -6.99 8.09 -0.38
C LEU A 70 -6.36 9.31 -1.07
N PRO A 71 -6.99 10.49 -1.00
CA PRO A 71 -6.45 11.70 -1.61
C PRO A 71 -5.08 12.03 -0.99
N GLY A 72 -4.03 12.02 -1.81
CA GLY A 72 -2.62 12.19 -1.41
C GLY A 72 -1.77 10.92 -1.45
N SER A 73 -2.33 9.77 -1.84
CA SER A 73 -1.53 8.61 -2.26
C SER A 73 -0.98 8.87 -3.67
N ASP A 74 0.20 9.49 -3.78
CA ASP A 74 0.94 9.60 -5.06
C ASP A 74 1.52 8.25 -5.54
N LEU A 75 1.07 7.13 -4.93
CA LEU A 75 1.30 5.75 -5.34
C LEU A 75 0.03 5.19 -5.99
#